data_AF-A0AAV2IWC9-F1
#
_entry.id   AF-A0AAV2IWC9-F1
#
_cell.length_a   1.000
_cell.length_b   1.000
_cell.length_c   1.000
_cell.angle_alpha   90.00
_cell.angle_beta   90.00
_cell.angle_gamma   90.00
#
_symmetry.space_group_name_H-M   'P 1'
#
loop_
_entity.id
_entity.type
_entity.pdbx_description
1 polymer ?
#
loop_
_entity_poly.entity_id
_entity_poly.type
_entity_poly.pdbx_seq_one_letter_code
_entity_poly.pdbx_strand_id
1 'polypeptide(L)'
;MFARTSALVFSPQCGQVRNMATLKDITIRLKSIKNIQKITKSMKMVAAAKYARAERQLKPARVYGTGALALYEKAEIKAPEEKNAKHLIIGVTSDRGLCGAIHSGVAKMIKHEIAALTEVGKEVMVVNVGDKLRGILHRTHSKHIMLNCKEVGRKPPTFSDASIIASELLNSGYEFDEGAVIFNRFR
;
A
#
# COMPACT_ATOMS: atom_id res chain seq x y z
N MET A 1 -86.65 -20.44 4.40
CA MET A 1 -85.32 -19.96 4.83
C MET A 1 -84.29 -21.00 4.40
N PHE A 2 -83.58 -20.78 3.30
CA PHE A 2 -82.45 -21.63 2.91
C PHE A 2 -81.22 -20.73 2.74
N ALA A 3 -80.32 -20.79 3.71
CA ALA A 3 -79.08 -20.05 3.70
C ALA A 3 -78.12 -20.66 2.68
N ARG A 4 -77.68 -19.87 1.70
CA ARG A 4 -76.57 -20.25 0.80
C ARG A 4 -75.27 -20.14 1.58
N THR A 5 -74.71 -21.26 2.00
CA THR A 5 -73.32 -21.36 2.45
C THR A 5 -72.40 -21.12 1.24
N SER A 6 -71.81 -19.93 1.17
CA SER A 6 -70.78 -19.64 0.17
C SER A 6 -69.51 -20.41 0.56
N ALA A 7 -69.10 -21.35 -0.28
CA ALA A 7 -67.82 -22.02 -0.11
C ALA A 7 -66.69 -20.99 -0.28
N LEU A 8 -65.92 -20.75 0.79
CA LEU A 8 -64.72 -19.94 0.74
C LEU A 8 -63.69 -20.65 -0.14
N VAL A 9 -63.55 -20.20 -1.38
CA VAL A 9 -62.49 -20.63 -2.29
C VAL A 9 -61.18 -20.05 -1.76
N PHE A 10 -60.39 -20.87 -1.08
CA PHE A 10 -59.03 -20.50 -0.69
C PHE A 10 -58.20 -20.34 -1.98
N SER A 11 -57.92 -19.10 -2.35
CA SER A 11 -56.97 -18.78 -3.41
C SER A 11 -55.59 -18.66 -2.75
N PRO A 12 -54.63 -19.54 -3.06
CA PRO A 12 -53.28 -19.35 -2.56
C PRO A 12 -52.72 -18.07 -3.18
N GLN A 13 -52.62 -17.00 -2.39
CA GLN A 13 -51.82 -15.85 -2.77
C GLN A 13 -50.36 -16.33 -2.83
N CYS A 14 -49.87 -16.59 -4.03
CA CYS A 14 -48.45 -16.73 -4.29
C CYS A 14 -47.79 -15.38 -4.03
N GLY A 15 -47.43 -15.13 -2.76
CA GLY A 15 -46.65 -13.99 -2.37
C GLY A 15 -45.36 -14.00 -3.15
N GLN A 16 -45.12 -12.96 -3.94
CA GLN A 16 -43.91 -12.83 -4.74
C GLN A 16 -42.70 -12.81 -3.78
N VAL A 17 -41.99 -13.93 -3.72
CA VAL A 17 -40.82 -14.10 -2.86
C VAL A 17 -39.73 -13.16 -3.37
N ARG A 18 -39.58 -11.99 -2.72
CA ARG A 18 -38.63 -10.91 -3.06
C ARG A 18 -37.14 -11.33 -3.01
N ASN A 19 -36.84 -12.59 -2.73
CA ASN A 19 -35.49 -13.14 -2.55
C ASN A 19 -35.08 -14.18 -3.61
N MET A 20 -35.82 -14.35 -4.70
CA MET A 20 -35.37 -15.24 -5.79
C MET A 20 -34.38 -14.49 -6.70
N ALA A 21 -33.18 -15.04 -6.90
CA ALA A 21 -32.24 -14.53 -7.90
C ALA A 21 -32.92 -14.56 -9.28
N THR A 22 -33.26 -13.39 -9.83
CA THR A 22 -33.97 -13.35 -11.10
C THR A 22 -33.00 -13.60 -12.26
N LEU A 23 -33.51 -14.14 -13.39
CA LEU A 23 -32.72 -14.28 -14.61
C LEU A 23 -32.10 -12.94 -15.06
N LYS A 24 -32.79 -11.83 -14.78
CA LYS A 24 -32.30 -10.48 -15.05
C LYS A 24 -31.07 -10.14 -14.19
N ASP A 25 -31.11 -10.41 -12.89
CA ASP A 25 -30.00 -10.14 -11.97
C ASP A 25 -28.75 -10.94 -12.33
N ILE A 26 -28.93 -12.23 -12.67
CA ILE A 26 -27.84 -13.09 -13.12
C ILE A 26 -27.22 -12.54 -14.41
N THR A 27 -28.04 -12.10 -15.36
CA THR A 27 -27.57 -11.53 -16.63
C THR A 27 -26.77 -10.23 -16.42
N ILE A 28 -27.25 -9.35 -15.52
CA ILE A 28 -26.55 -8.10 -15.17
C ILE A 28 -25.19 -8.40 -14.53
N ARG A 29 -25.15 -9.33 -13.55
CA ARG A 29 -23.91 -9.74 -12.89
C ARG A 29 -22.91 -10.34 -13.87
N LEU A 30 -23.37 -11.19 -14.78
CA LEU A 30 -22.55 -11.83 -15.81
C LEU A 30 -21.94 -10.77 -16.76
N LYS A 31 -22.73 -9.78 -17.18
CA LYS A 31 -22.23 -8.65 -17.99
C LYS A 31 -21.16 -7.85 -17.25
N SER A 32 -21.37 -7.55 -15.96
CA SER A 32 -20.39 -6.84 -15.13
C SER A 32 -19.07 -7.61 -14.99
N ILE A 33 -19.13 -8.91 -14.69
CA ILE A 33 -17.94 -9.76 -14.56
C ILE A 33 -17.17 -9.84 -15.89
N LYS A 34 -17.87 -10.01 -17.03
CA LYS A 34 -17.24 -10.00 -18.36
C LYS A 34 -16.53 -8.68 -18.66
N ASN A 35 -17.10 -7.54 -18.23
CA ASN A 35 -16.46 -6.23 -18.41
C ASN A 35 -15.21 -6.09 -17.52
N ILE A 36 -15.30 -6.48 -16.24
CA ILE A 36 -14.15 -6.50 -15.33
C ILE A 36 -13.04 -7.40 -15.88
N GLN A 37 -13.37 -8.57 -16.42
CA GLN A 37 -12.42 -9.50 -17.04
C GLN A 37 -11.68 -8.87 -18.24
N LYS A 38 -12.39 -8.10 -19.09
CA LYS A 38 -11.76 -7.38 -20.21
C LYS A 38 -10.80 -6.30 -19.70
N ILE A 39 -11.22 -5.52 -18.70
CA ILE A 39 -10.40 -4.46 -18.10
C ILE A 39 -9.12 -5.05 -17.48
N THR A 40 -9.24 -6.11 -16.69
CA THR A 40 -8.08 -6.75 -16.04
C THR A 40 -7.15 -7.40 -17.05
N LYS A 41 -7.67 -8.01 -18.13
CA LYS A 41 -6.84 -8.56 -19.22
C LYS A 41 -6.03 -7.46 -19.92
N SER A 42 -6.66 -6.33 -20.24
CA SER A 42 -5.96 -5.17 -20.81
C SER A 42 -4.94 -4.59 -19.83
N MET A 43 -5.32 -4.44 -18.55
CA MET A 43 -4.42 -3.92 -17.52
C MET A 43 -3.19 -4.81 -17.31
N LYS A 44 -3.34 -6.14 -17.40
CA LYS A 44 -2.21 -7.09 -17.36
C LYS A 44 -1.18 -6.79 -18.46
N MET A 45 -1.63 -6.54 -19.69
CA MET A 45 -0.74 -6.23 -20.81
C MET A 45 -0.04 -4.87 -20.61
N VAL A 46 -0.77 -3.85 -20.15
CA VAL A 46 -0.20 -2.53 -19.82
C VAL A 46 0.83 -2.63 -18.70
N ALA A 47 0.53 -3.41 -17.64
CA ALA A 47 1.43 -3.64 -16.53
C ALA A 47 2.70 -4.38 -16.97
N ALA A 48 2.57 -5.39 -17.84
CA ALA A 48 3.71 -6.11 -18.40
C ALA A 48 4.67 -5.18 -19.18
N ALA A 49 4.13 -4.27 -20.00
CA ALA A 49 4.95 -3.28 -20.71
C ALA A 49 5.66 -2.30 -19.76
N LYS A 50 4.97 -1.84 -18.70
CA LYS A 50 5.56 -0.98 -17.66
C LYS A 50 6.64 -1.69 -16.85
N TYR A 51 6.40 -2.96 -16.50
CA TYR A 51 7.35 -3.80 -15.81
C TYR A 51 8.65 -3.95 -16.63
N ALA A 52 8.55 -4.27 -17.92
CA ALA A 52 9.71 -4.41 -18.79
C ALA A 52 10.53 -3.10 -18.88
N ARG A 53 9.87 -1.94 -18.86
CA ARG A 53 10.55 -0.63 -18.79
C ARG A 53 11.24 -0.42 -17.43
N ALA A 54 10.56 -0.73 -16.34
CA ALA A 54 11.10 -0.57 -14.98
C ALA A 54 12.31 -1.49 -14.74
N GLU A 55 12.27 -2.73 -15.22
CA GLU A 55 13.39 -3.68 -15.11
C GLU A 55 14.66 -3.16 -15.80
N ARG A 56 14.51 -2.55 -17.00
CA ARG A 56 15.63 -1.93 -17.71
C ARG A 56 16.23 -0.75 -16.93
N GLN A 57 15.40 0.04 -16.27
CA GLN A 57 15.84 1.18 -15.45
C GLN A 57 16.49 0.74 -14.13
N LEU A 58 16.06 -0.40 -13.58
CA LEU A 58 16.58 -0.92 -12.31
C LEU A 58 18.02 -1.43 -12.43
N LYS A 59 18.39 -2.05 -13.56
CA LYS A 59 19.75 -2.61 -13.77
C LYS A 59 20.88 -1.60 -13.52
N PRO A 60 20.91 -0.41 -14.14
CA PRO A 60 21.94 0.59 -13.86
C PRO A 60 21.83 1.16 -12.44
N ALA A 61 20.61 1.38 -11.93
CA ALA A 61 20.40 1.91 -10.58
C ALA A 61 20.91 0.98 -9.47
N ARG A 62 20.84 -0.35 -9.68
CA ARG A 62 21.39 -1.33 -8.72
C ARG A 62 22.89 -1.18 -8.54
N VAL A 63 23.64 -0.98 -9.63
CA VAL A 63 25.11 -0.82 -9.57
C VAL A 63 25.49 0.42 -8.77
N TYR A 64 24.75 1.51 -8.93
CA TYR A 64 24.93 2.74 -8.16
C TYR A 64 24.74 2.49 -6.65
N GLY A 65 23.67 1.79 -6.26
CA GLY A 65 23.41 1.46 -4.85
C GLY A 65 24.46 0.53 -4.24
N THR A 66 24.93 -0.49 -4.99
CA THR A 66 25.97 -1.41 -4.49
C THR A 66 27.31 -0.73 -4.29
N GLY A 67 27.66 0.25 -5.13
CA GLY A 67 28.89 1.02 -4.96
C GLY A 67 28.91 1.82 -3.66
N ALA A 68 27.78 2.44 -3.29
CA ALA A 68 27.65 3.16 -2.04
C ALA A 68 27.77 2.22 -0.83
N LEU A 69 27.09 1.07 -0.85
CA LEU A 69 27.13 0.08 0.23
C LEU A 69 28.54 -0.47 0.48
N ALA A 70 29.29 -0.76 -0.58
CA ALA A 70 30.64 -1.33 -0.48
C ALA A 70 31.63 -0.42 0.29
N LEU A 71 31.41 0.90 0.27
CA LEU A 71 32.22 1.84 1.04
C LEU A 71 31.93 1.73 2.54
N TYR A 72 30.65 1.68 2.92
CA TYR A 72 30.24 1.55 4.33
C TYR A 72 30.62 0.19 4.92
N GLU A 73 30.49 -0.89 4.14
CA GLU A 73 30.88 -2.23 4.59
C GLU A 73 32.38 -2.32 4.89
N LYS A 74 33.23 -1.73 4.04
CA LYS A 74 34.70 -1.73 4.25
C LYS A 74 35.14 -0.83 5.40
N ALA A 75 34.37 0.22 5.69
CA ALA A 75 34.67 1.15 6.77
C ALA A 75 34.14 0.66 8.14
N GLU A 76 33.43 -0.46 8.20
CA GLU A 76 32.86 -1.08 9.42
C GLU A 76 32.13 -0.09 10.35
N ILE A 77 31.44 0.89 9.76
CA ILE A 77 30.73 1.93 10.53
C ILE A 77 29.51 1.28 11.20
N LYS A 78 29.53 1.23 12.53
CA LYS A 78 28.41 0.73 13.35
C LYS A 78 27.54 1.87 13.82
N ALA A 79 26.25 1.58 14.00
CA ALA A 79 25.32 2.52 14.62
C ALA A 79 25.71 2.77 16.08
N PRO A 80 25.60 4.01 16.59
CA PRO A 80 25.81 4.32 18.00
C PRO A 80 24.82 3.55 18.89
N GLU A 81 25.28 2.87 19.94
CA GLU A 81 24.42 2.05 20.82
C GLU A 81 23.60 2.88 21.84
N GLU A 82 23.33 4.14 21.54
CA GLU A 82 22.69 5.04 22.50
C GLU A 82 21.19 4.71 22.69
N LYS A 83 20.79 4.54 23.95
CA LYS A 83 19.43 4.14 24.33
C LYS A 83 18.37 5.23 24.08
N ASN A 84 18.78 6.50 24.03
CA ASN A 84 17.88 7.66 23.81
C ASN A 84 17.97 8.24 22.39
N ALA A 85 18.53 7.47 21.45
CA ALA A 85 18.69 7.92 20.07
C ALA A 85 17.33 8.10 19.37
N LYS A 86 17.20 9.17 18.60
CA LYS A 86 16.04 9.40 17.71
C LYS A 86 16.21 8.57 16.45
N HIS A 87 15.22 7.75 16.15
CA HIS A 87 15.26 6.82 15.02
C HIS A 87 14.25 7.20 13.94
N LEU A 88 14.73 7.36 12.71
CA LEU A 88 13.92 7.71 11.56
C LEU A 88 13.67 6.50 10.63
N ILE A 89 12.42 6.14 10.43
CA ILE A 89 12.03 5.07 9.50
C ILE A 89 11.46 5.68 8.22
N ILE A 90 12.07 5.39 7.07
CA ILE A 90 11.57 5.81 5.76
C ILE A 90 10.89 4.62 5.08
N GLY A 91 9.57 4.68 4.96
CA GLY A 91 8.78 3.64 4.31
C GLY A 91 8.49 3.97 2.85
N VAL A 92 8.98 3.13 1.92
CA VAL A 92 8.82 3.37 0.47
C VAL A 92 7.67 2.56 -0.11
N THR A 93 6.65 3.25 -0.61
CA THR A 93 5.47 2.68 -1.27
C THR A 93 5.06 3.50 -2.49
N SER A 94 3.86 3.26 -3.02
CA SER A 94 3.29 4.02 -4.15
C SER A 94 1.88 4.49 -3.82
N ASP A 95 1.39 5.51 -4.54
CA ASP A 95 0.01 6.00 -4.36
C ASP A 95 -1.04 5.06 -4.98
N ARG A 96 -0.62 4.23 -5.94
CA ARG A 96 -1.51 3.33 -6.67
C ARG A 96 -1.80 2.04 -5.90
N GLY A 97 -3.04 1.56 -6.02
CA GLY A 97 -3.48 0.26 -5.51
C GLY A 97 -3.39 -0.86 -6.56
N LEU A 98 -4.12 -1.95 -6.32
CA LEU A 98 -4.18 -3.15 -7.19
C LEU A 98 -2.83 -3.86 -7.39
N CYS A 99 -1.96 -3.80 -6.38
CA CYS A 99 -0.61 -4.37 -6.39
C CYS A 99 -0.45 -5.56 -5.42
N GLY A 100 -1.54 -6.14 -4.93
CA GLY A 100 -1.48 -7.22 -3.94
C GLY A 100 -0.92 -6.76 -2.59
N ALA A 101 -0.01 -7.56 -2.02
CA ALA A 101 0.48 -7.41 -0.64
C ALA A 101 1.69 -6.46 -0.45
N ILE A 102 2.09 -5.73 -1.49
CA ILE A 102 3.28 -4.85 -1.49
C ILE A 102 3.22 -3.80 -0.36
N HIS A 103 2.11 -3.08 -0.24
CA HIS A 103 1.95 -2.01 0.76
C HIS A 103 1.76 -2.55 2.17
N SER A 104 0.99 -3.64 2.30
CA SER A 104 0.74 -4.29 3.59
C SER A 104 2.01 -4.93 4.17
N GLY A 105 2.89 -5.48 3.32
CA GLY A 105 4.16 -6.04 3.75
C GLY A 105 5.06 -4.98 4.39
N VAL A 106 5.26 -3.85 3.71
CA VAL A 106 6.04 -2.71 4.22
C VAL A 106 5.42 -2.15 5.50
N ALA A 107 4.11 -1.94 5.52
CA ALA A 107 3.44 -1.43 6.71
C ALA A 107 3.54 -2.37 7.92
N LYS A 108 3.54 -3.70 7.70
CA LYS A 108 3.71 -4.68 8.78
C LYS A 108 5.12 -4.64 9.36
N MET A 109 6.14 -4.53 8.50
CA MET A 109 7.54 -4.38 8.94
C MET A 109 7.74 -3.10 9.75
N ILE A 110 7.21 -1.97 9.27
CA ILE A 110 7.27 -0.69 9.99
C ILE A 110 6.64 -0.81 11.38
N LYS A 111 5.45 -1.41 11.49
CA LYS A 111 4.80 -1.60 12.79
C LYS A 111 5.62 -2.45 13.75
N HIS A 112 6.28 -3.49 13.22
CA HIS A 112 7.15 -4.35 14.01
C HIS A 112 8.39 -3.59 14.50
N GLU A 113 9.04 -2.81 13.63
CA GLU A 113 10.19 -1.99 14.01
C GLU A 113 9.82 -0.88 15.00
N ILE A 114 8.69 -0.20 14.81
CA ILE A 114 8.21 0.78 15.80
C ILE A 114 8.02 0.12 17.16
N ALA A 115 7.37 -1.05 17.22
CA ALA A 115 7.17 -1.77 18.48
C ALA A 115 8.50 -2.13 19.14
N ALA A 116 9.42 -2.74 18.37
CA ALA A 116 10.73 -3.17 18.88
C ALA A 116 11.58 -1.99 19.38
N LEU A 117 11.61 -0.88 18.66
CA LEU A 117 12.38 0.31 19.03
C LEU A 117 11.75 1.06 20.21
N THR A 118 10.41 1.07 20.30
CA THR A 118 9.70 1.66 21.44
C THR A 118 9.93 0.87 22.72
N GLU A 119 10.04 -0.48 22.64
CA GLU A 119 10.39 -1.32 23.79
C GLU A 119 11.80 -1.03 24.32
N VAL A 120 12.73 -0.68 23.44
CA VAL A 120 14.10 -0.26 23.79
C VAL A 120 14.14 1.16 24.37
N GLY A 121 13.06 1.94 24.20
CA GLY A 121 12.95 3.32 24.69
C GLY A 121 13.37 4.39 23.69
N LYS A 122 13.60 4.03 22.41
CA LYS A 122 13.98 4.99 21.35
C LYS A 122 12.75 5.77 20.85
N GLU A 123 12.95 7.05 20.54
CA GLU A 123 11.91 7.87 19.89
C GLU A 123 11.88 7.56 18.39
N VAL A 124 10.73 7.13 17.87
CA VAL A 124 10.60 6.70 16.47
C VAL A 124 9.70 7.63 15.68
N MET A 125 10.22 8.17 14.57
CA MET A 125 9.48 8.94 13.60
C MET A 125 9.51 8.26 12.22
N VAL A 126 8.43 8.41 11.46
CA VAL A 126 8.21 7.75 10.18
C VAL A 126 7.98 8.76 9.08
N VAL A 127 8.74 8.62 7.99
CA VAL A 127 8.54 9.35 6.75
C VAL A 127 7.90 8.40 5.74
N ASN A 128 6.70 8.76 5.30
CA ASN A 128 5.94 7.98 4.34
C ASN A 128 6.24 8.48 2.93
N VAL A 129 6.84 7.64 2.09
CA VAL A 129 6.96 7.89 0.66
C VAL A 129 5.80 7.17 -0.03
N GLY A 130 4.82 7.94 -0.48
CA GLY A 130 3.58 7.46 -1.06
C GLY A 130 2.40 7.45 -0.08
N ASP A 131 1.21 7.73 -0.61
CA ASP A 131 -0.02 7.96 0.16
C ASP A 131 -0.63 6.68 0.76
N LYS A 132 -0.35 5.51 0.16
CA LYS A 132 -0.89 4.23 0.65
C LYS A 132 -0.39 3.86 2.03
N LEU A 133 0.87 4.20 2.34
CA LEU A 133 1.44 3.88 3.64
C LEU A 133 0.80 4.70 4.76
N ARG A 134 0.61 6.02 4.53
CA ARG A 134 -0.13 6.90 5.43
C ARG A 134 -1.54 6.36 5.69
N GLY A 135 -2.26 5.92 4.65
CA GLY A 135 -3.60 5.35 4.84
C GLY A 135 -3.66 4.17 5.81
N ILE A 136 -2.62 3.31 5.82
CA ILE A 136 -2.55 2.13 6.69
C ILE A 136 -2.09 2.51 8.11
N LEU A 137 -1.11 3.41 8.23
CA LEU A 137 -0.51 3.77 9.51
C LEU A 137 -1.32 4.81 10.29
N HIS A 138 -2.03 5.72 9.62
CA HIS A 138 -2.73 6.84 10.22
C HIS A 138 -3.70 6.44 11.35
N ARG A 139 -4.39 5.30 11.23
CA ARG A 139 -5.34 4.87 12.28
C ARG A 139 -4.67 4.39 13.56
N THR A 140 -3.43 3.89 13.47
CA THR A 140 -2.78 3.17 14.59
C THR A 140 -1.53 3.88 15.12
N HIS A 141 -0.79 4.57 14.24
CA HIS A 141 0.52 5.16 14.53
C HIS A 141 0.61 6.60 14.01
N SER A 142 -0.49 7.37 14.05
CA SER A 142 -0.53 8.76 13.55
C SER A 142 0.52 9.65 14.21
N LYS A 143 0.78 9.45 15.51
CA LYS A 143 1.75 10.24 16.29
C LYS A 143 3.18 10.09 15.80
N HIS A 144 3.52 8.96 15.19
CA HIS A 144 4.86 8.69 14.68
C HIS A 144 5.06 9.23 13.25
N ILE A 145 4.02 9.71 12.57
CA ILE A 145 4.15 10.16 11.18
C ILE A 145 4.68 11.60 11.18
N MET A 146 5.90 11.78 10.66
CA MET A 146 6.53 13.09 10.53
C MET A 146 6.16 13.76 9.20
N LEU A 147 6.44 13.07 8.09
CA LEU A 147 6.34 13.61 6.75
C LEU A 147 5.67 12.61 5.81
N ASN A 148 4.97 13.12 4.81
CA ASN A 148 4.26 12.30 3.84
C ASN A 148 4.39 12.85 2.41
N CYS A 149 5.24 12.22 1.62
CA CYS A 149 5.44 12.54 0.21
C CYS A 149 4.32 11.93 -0.65
N LYS A 150 3.75 12.72 -1.56
CA LYS A 150 2.68 12.31 -2.48
C LYS A 150 3.16 12.36 -3.94
N GLU A 151 2.32 11.87 -4.85
CA GLU A 151 2.57 11.78 -6.30
C GLU A 151 3.71 10.80 -6.68
N VAL A 152 3.91 9.77 -5.85
CA VAL A 152 4.92 8.74 -6.06
C VAL A 152 4.32 7.54 -6.80
N GLY A 153 4.92 7.18 -7.94
CA GLY A 153 4.55 6.01 -8.74
C GLY A 153 3.53 6.26 -9.86
N ARG A 154 3.15 7.52 -10.12
CA ARG A 154 2.35 7.89 -11.31
C ARG A 154 3.21 7.95 -12.57
N LYS A 155 4.33 8.67 -12.50
CA LYS A 155 5.41 8.69 -13.50
C LYS A 155 6.55 7.76 -13.03
N PRO A 156 7.43 7.31 -13.94
CA PRO A 156 8.65 6.61 -13.53
C PRO A 156 9.46 7.49 -12.57
N PRO A 157 9.90 6.97 -11.41
CA PRO A 157 10.67 7.75 -10.45
C PRO A 157 12.04 8.09 -11.04
N THR A 158 12.51 9.29 -10.73
CA THR A 158 13.80 9.84 -11.17
C THR A 158 14.66 10.22 -9.97
N PHE A 159 15.95 10.45 -10.21
CA PHE A 159 16.86 10.93 -9.16
C PHE A 159 16.41 12.27 -8.57
N SER A 160 15.87 13.16 -9.41
CA SER A 160 15.33 14.45 -8.96
C SER A 160 14.22 14.29 -7.91
N ASP A 161 13.37 13.27 -8.05
CA ASP A 161 12.31 13.00 -7.06
C ASP A 161 12.92 12.61 -5.71
N ALA A 162 13.99 11.81 -5.72
CA ALA A 162 14.70 11.44 -4.50
C ALA A 162 15.41 12.65 -3.85
N SER A 163 16.00 13.54 -4.65
CA SER A 163 16.64 14.76 -4.14
C SER A 163 15.64 15.71 -3.47
N ILE A 164 14.43 15.84 -4.01
CA ILE A 164 13.36 16.66 -3.41
C ILE A 164 12.98 16.10 -2.05
N ILE A 165 12.73 14.79 -1.96
CA ILE A 165 12.37 14.13 -0.68
C ILE A 165 13.50 14.27 0.35
N ALA A 166 14.76 14.08 -0.07
CA ALA A 166 15.90 14.22 0.82
C ALA A 166 16.06 15.67 1.32
N SER A 167 15.87 16.65 0.44
CA SER A 167 15.95 18.08 0.81
C SER A 167 14.83 18.47 1.77
N GLU A 168 13.60 18.00 1.53
CA GLU A 168 12.47 18.25 2.41
C GLU A 168 12.65 17.58 3.79
N LEU A 169 13.28 16.41 3.82
CA LEU A 169 13.65 15.75 5.06
C LEU A 169 14.68 16.57 5.86
N LEU A 170 15.73 17.07 5.22
CA LEU A 170 16.73 17.92 5.87
C LEU A 170 16.13 19.25 6.37
N ASN A 171 15.21 19.83 5.59
CA ASN A 171 14.53 21.08 5.93
C ASN A 171 13.46 20.92 7.03
N SER A 172 13.11 19.69 7.43
CA SER A 172 12.11 19.44 8.46
C SER A 172 12.56 19.89 9.86
N GLY A 173 13.87 20.13 10.05
CA GLY A 173 14.46 20.51 11.34
C GLY A 173 14.45 19.38 12.37
N TYR A 174 14.08 18.15 11.97
CA TYR A 174 14.15 16.98 12.84
C TYR A 174 15.55 16.37 12.79
N GLU A 175 16.29 16.51 13.88
CA GLU A 175 17.56 15.81 14.08
C GLU A 175 17.29 14.36 14.45
N PHE A 176 17.94 13.43 13.74
CA PHE A 176 17.88 12.00 13.98
C PHE A 176 19.31 11.43 14.00
N ASP A 177 19.54 10.44 14.86
CA ASP A 177 20.86 9.83 15.06
C ASP A 177 21.01 8.55 14.23
N GLU A 178 19.89 7.83 14.07
CA GLU A 178 19.80 6.59 13.32
C GLU A 178 18.64 6.63 12.33
N GLY A 179 18.77 5.92 11.22
CA GLY A 179 17.65 5.75 10.31
C GLY A 179 17.70 4.47 9.51
N ALA A 180 16.52 3.99 9.14
CA ALA A 180 16.31 2.80 8.34
C ALA A 180 15.38 3.08 7.16
N VAL A 181 15.69 2.50 6.00
CA VAL A 181 14.84 2.59 4.81
C VAL A 181 14.21 1.23 4.54
N ILE A 182 12.88 1.16 4.61
CA ILE A 182 12.12 -0.06 4.38
C ILE A 182 11.50 -0.01 2.99
N PHE A 183 11.91 -0.95 2.15
CA PHE A 183 11.42 -1.10 0.79
C PHE A 183 11.33 -2.58 0.38
N ASN A 184 10.54 -2.85 -0.66
CA ASN A 184 10.45 -4.20 -1.22
C ASN A 184 11.58 -4.45 -2.21
N ARG A 185 12.53 -5.34 -1.87
CA ARG A 185 13.58 -5.76 -2.80
C ARG A 185 12.99 -6.64 -3.90
N PHE A 186 13.09 -6.16 -5.14
CA PHE A 186 12.76 -6.94 -6.32
C PHE A 186 13.77 -8.08 -6.50
N ARG A 187 13.28 -9.33 -6.57
CA ARG A 187 14.08 -10.54 -6.78
C ARG A 187 14.18 -10.84 -8.26
#